data_AF-A0A2T1AJS6-F1
#
_entry.id   AF-A0A2T1AJS6-F1
#
_cell.length_a   1.000
_cell.length_b   1.000
_cell.length_c   1.000
_cell.angle_alpha   90.00
_cell.angle_beta   90.00
_cell.angle_gamma   90.00
#
_symmetry.space_group_name_H-M   'P 1'
#
loop_
_entity.id
_entity.type
_entity.pdbx_description
1 polymer ?
#
loop_
_entity_poly.entity_id
_entity_poly.type
_entity_poly.pdbx_seq_one_letter_code
_entity_poly.pdbx_strand_id
1 'polypeptide(L)'
;MRATVLALLSAALIAACSLDQEEKVRAQVEDWVKLGETHYFFSRVNCTAALFEVKATRISSMVKKVRDVETGMRMITEGTAVAFEIDGMSPTVVTEQIMTRDLPQGIGVLSSGTSGKDCMAVEMEEAYFNALLDPTSVLIFEPEEKFMAVFDRRNRRLFYSRGRTS
;
A
#
# COMPACT_ATOMS: atom_id res chain seq x y z
N MET A 1 53.65 26.13 1.91
CA MET A 1 53.45 24.68 2.16
C MET A 1 52.91 24.49 3.58
N ARG A 2 51.88 23.64 3.72
CA ARG A 2 51.29 23.06 4.96
C ARG A 2 50.36 24.00 5.74
N ALA A 3 49.06 24.02 5.49
CA ALA A 3 48.01 22.99 5.68
C ALA A 3 47.58 22.81 7.14
N THR A 4 46.49 23.48 7.51
CA THR A 4 45.54 23.00 8.53
C THR A 4 44.27 23.85 8.46
N VAL A 5 43.25 23.37 7.76
CA VAL A 5 41.85 23.68 8.05
C VAL A 5 41.11 22.36 8.04
N LEU A 6 41.06 21.74 9.21
CA LEU A 6 40.17 20.64 9.53
C LEU A 6 39.08 21.23 10.42
N ALA A 7 37.90 21.48 9.87
CA ALA A 7 36.73 21.83 10.66
C ALA A 7 35.43 21.43 9.95
N LEU A 8 34.98 20.21 10.27
CA LEU A 8 33.59 19.88 10.59
C LEU A 8 32.53 20.20 9.53
N LEU A 9 32.49 19.38 8.46
CA LEU A 9 31.23 19.05 7.79
C LEU A 9 30.50 17.98 8.63
N SER A 10 29.69 18.41 9.60
CA SER A 10 28.90 17.50 10.44
C SER A 10 27.54 18.11 10.78
N ALA A 11 26.71 18.39 9.76
CA ALA A 11 25.34 18.88 9.99
C ALA A 11 24.36 18.61 8.82
N ALA A 12 24.31 17.38 8.29
CA ALA A 12 23.34 17.06 7.22
C ALA A 12 22.69 15.66 7.31
N LEU A 13 22.46 15.12 8.51
CA LEU A 13 21.94 13.74 8.67
C LEU A 13 20.67 13.59 9.53
N ILE A 14 19.87 14.65 9.74
CA ILE A 14 18.70 14.57 10.65
C ILE A 14 17.34 14.74 9.94
N ALA A 15 17.26 14.65 8.62
CA ALA A 15 15.97 14.65 7.90
C ALA A 15 15.39 13.24 7.64
N ALA A 16 15.94 12.19 8.26
CA ALA A 16 15.50 10.80 8.08
C ALA A 16 14.40 10.35 9.07
N CYS A 17 13.90 11.24 9.91
CA CYS A 17 12.86 10.89 10.88
C CYS A 17 11.50 10.79 10.19
N SER A 18 11.06 9.56 9.94
CA SER A 18 9.70 9.12 9.55
C SER A 18 9.31 9.13 8.07
N LEU A 19 10.17 9.50 7.13
CA LEU A 19 9.81 9.38 5.71
C LEU A 19 10.01 7.93 5.23
N ASP A 20 9.02 7.37 4.53
CA ASP A 20 9.27 6.13 3.82
C ASP A 20 10.28 6.38 2.70
N GLN A 21 11.09 5.36 2.42
CA GLN A 21 11.94 5.32 1.24
C GLN A 21 11.30 4.40 0.22
N GLU A 22 11.36 4.77 -1.05
CA GLU A 22 10.77 4.01 -2.15
C GLU A 22 11.20 2.55 -2.12
N GLU A 23 12.51 2.30 -1.94
CA GLU A 23 13.08 0.96 -1.88
C GLU A 23 12.46 0.09 -0.78
N LYS A 24 12.16 0.67 0.38
CA LYS A 24 11.51 -0.05 1.48
C LYS A 24 10.05 -0.36 1.17
N VAL A 25 9.30 0.60 0.63
CA VAL A 25 7.90 0.39 0.24
C VAL A 25 7.80 -0.65 -0.87
N ARG A 26 8.75 -0.62 -1.79
CA ARG A 26 8.85 -1.62 -2.85
C ARG A 26 9.12 -3.01 -2.28
N ALA A 27 10.09 -3.15 -1.38
CA ALA A 27 10.42 -4.41 -0.72
C ALA A 27 9.23 -5.03 0.05
N GLN A 28 8.32 -4.20 0.58
CA GLN A 28 7.12 -4.68 1.26
C GLN A 28 6.15 -5.44 0.33
N VAL A 29 6.15 -5.16 -0.98
CA VAL A 29 5.12 -5.68 -1.90
C VAL A 29 5.69 -6.46 -3.09
N GLU A 30 7.00 -6.41 -3.33
CA GLU A 30 7.63 -7.08 -4.48
C GLU A 30 7.63 -8.61 -4.42
N ASP A 31 7.57 -9.17 -3.21
CA ASP A 31 7.41 -10.60 -3.02
C ASP A 31 5.96 -11.07 -3.23
N TRP A 32 4.99 -10.16 -3.21
CA TRP A 32 3.56 -10.48 -3.38
C TRP A 32 3.13 -10.45 -4.84
N VAL A 33 3.68 -9.50 -5.60
CA VAL A 33 3.42 -9.34 -7.04
C VAL A 33 4.73 -9.01 -7.75
N LYS A 34 4.90 -9.52 -8.98
CA LYS A 34 6.11 -9.25 -9.76
C LYS A 34 6.13 -7.80 -10.24
N LEU A 35 6.82 -6.92 -9.53
CA LEU A 35 6.88 -5.50 -9.88
C LEU A 35 7.75 -5.20 -11.11
N GLY A 36 7.41 -4.12 -11.78
CA GLY A 36 8.14 -3.46 -12.87
C GLY A 36 8.69 -2.12 -12.42
N GLU A 37 8.61 -1.11 -13.28
CA GLU A 37 9.05 0.25 -12.96
C GLU A 37 8.18 0.92 -11.88
N THR A 38 8.77 1.83 -11.12
CA THR A 38 8.01 2.77 -10.28
C THR A 38 7.54 3.92 -11.15
N HIS A 39 6.22 4.12 -11.26
CA HIS A 39 5.64 5.25 -11.99
C HIS A 39 5.48 6.48 -11.11
N TYR A 40 5.24 6.28 -9.81
CA TYR A 40 5.09 7.36 -8.86
C TYR A 40 5.50 6.89 -7.46
N PHE A 41 6.20 7.75 -6.73
CA PHE A 41 6.46 7.57 -5.31
C PHE A 41 6.45 8.93 -4.63
N PHE A 42 5.69 9.05 -3.55
CA PHE A 42 5.73 10.22 -2.70
C PHE A 42 5.44 9.84 -1.24
N SER A 43 6.27 10.35 -0.34
CA SER A 43 6.14 10.12 1.10
C SER A 43 6.36 11.43 1.84
N ARG A 44 5.54 11.63 2.87
CA ARG A 44 5.72 12.68 3.88
C ARG A 44 5.35 12.12 5.25
N VAL A 45 5.45 12.94 6.30
CA VAL A 45 5.27 12.49 7.69
C VAL A 45 3.96 11.74 7.91
N ASN A 46 2.85 12.21 7.33
CA ASN A 46 1.50 11.66 7.58
C ASN A 46 0.96 10.72 6.49
N CYS A 47 1.62 10.57 5.34
CA CYS A 47 1.14 9.68 4.28
C CYS A 47 2.26 9.15 3.40
N THR A 48 1.98 8.05 2.70
CA THR A 48 2.82 7.53 1.62
C THR A 48 1.93 6.95 0.53
N ALA A 49 2.27 7.26 -0.71
CA ALA A 49 1.62 6.72 -1.89
C ALA A 49 2.68 6.27 -2.91
N ALA A 50 2.44 5.13 -3.53
CA ALA A 50 3.28 4.66 -4.62
C ALA A 50 2.42 4.00 -5.71
N LEU A 51 2.90 4.08 -6.94
CA LEU A 51 2.34 3.40 -8.10
C LEU A 51 3.45 2.63 -8.81
N PHE A 52 3.29 1.31 -8.88
CA PHE A 52 4.23 0.42 -9.55
C PHE A 52 3.57 -0.23 -10.76
N GLU A 53 4.35 -0.46 -11.80
CA GLU A 53 4.00 -1.40 -12.87
C GLU A 53 4.03 -2.84 -12.32
N VAL A 54 3.20 -3.74 -12.87
CA VAL A 54 3.19 -5.16 -12.52
C VAL A 54 3.46 -6.04 -13.76
N LYS A 55 4.56 -6.79 -13.72
CA LYS A 55 5.03 -7.66 -14.79
C LYS A 55 4.33 -9.03 -14.85
N ALA A 56 3.50 -9.39 -13.87
CA ALA A 56 2.70 -10.62 -13.93
C ALA A 56 1.34 -10.44 -13.23
N THR A 57 0.27 -11.00 -13.81
CA THR A 57 -1.11 -10.89 -13.27
C THR A 57 -1.38 -11.78 -12.05
N ARG A 58 -0.44 -12.67 -11.70
CA ARG A 58 -0.56 -13.62 -10.59
C ARG A 58 -0.01 -13.02 -9.30
N ILE A 59 -0.81 -13.07 -8.24
CA ILE A 59 -0.36 -12.86 -6.86
C ILE A 59 0.36 -14.13 -6.37
N SER A 60 1.53 -13.96 -5.77
CA SER A 60 2.39 -15.04 -5.28
C SER A 60 1.75 -15.79 -4.10
N SER A 61 2.47 -16.76 -3.53
CA SER A 61 2.08 -17.44 -2.29
C SER A 61 2.64 -16.77 -1.03
N MET A 62 3.42 -15.70 -1.17
CA MET A 62 4.03 -14.97 -0.04
C MET A 62 3.02 -14.10 0.70
N VAL A 63 1.87 -13.80 0.07
CA VAL A 63 0.70 -13.20 0.73
C VAL A 63 -0.44 -14.21 0.77
N LYS A 64 -1.20 -14.23 1.86
CA LYS A 64 -2.35 -15.15 1.98
C LYS A 64 -3.48 -14.67 1.10
N LYS A 65 -3.93 -15.55 0.20
CA LYS A 65 -5.08 -15.29 -0.67
C LYS A 65 -6.32 -15.90 -0.05
N VAL A 66 -7.37 -15.10 0.09
CA VAL A 66 -8.68 -15.55 0.60
C VAL A 66 -9.74 -15.40 -0.47
N ARG A 67 -10.76 -16.24 -0.39
CA ARG A 67 -11.90 -16.26 -1.34
C ARG A 67 -13.22 -15.82 -0.69
N ASP A 68 -13.16 -15.41 0.57
CA ASP A 68 -14.30 -14.92 1.35
C ASP A 68 -13.82 -13.87 2.37
N VAL A 69 -14.74 -12.98 2.75
CA VAL A 69 -14.43 -11.84 3.63
C VAL A 69 -14.14 -12.30 5.05
N GLU A 70 -14.87 -13.29 5.56
CA GLU A 70 -14.77 -13.77 6.95
C GLU A 70 -13.38 -14.35 7.27
N THR A 71 -12.86 -15.21 6.38
CA THR A 71 -11.50 -15.75 6.50
C THR A 71 -10.46 -14.63 6.47
N GLY A 72 -10.64 -13.64 5.59
CA GLY A 72 -9.76 -12.48 5.54
C GLY A 72 -9.78 -11.67 6.83
N MET A 73 -10.96 -11.36 7.36
CA MET A 73 -11.13 -10.65 8.63
C MET A 73 -10.44 -11.38 9.79
N ARG A 74 -10.60 -12.71 9.88
CA ARG A 74 -9.91 -13.52 10.89
C ARG A 74 -8.39 -13.43 10.76
N MET A 75 -7.86 -13.55 9.55
CA MET A 75 -6.41 -13.44 9.30
C MET A 75 -5.87 -12.03 9.60
N ILE A 76 -6.64 -10.98 9.32
CA ILE A 76 -6.29 -9.60 9.69
C ILE A 76 -6.15 -9.47 11.21
N THR A 77 -7.08 -10.04 11.97
CA THR A 77 -7.02 -10.07 13.44
C THR A 77 -5.79 -10.85 13.95
N GLU A 78 -5.35 -11.87 13.20
CA GLU A 78 -4.14 -12.65 13.47
C GLU A 78 -2.84 -11.94 13.02
N GLY A 79 -2.90 -10.69 12.56
CA GLY A 79 -1.73 -9.93 12.10
C GLY A 79 -1.18 -10.39 10.75
N THR A 80 -1.97 -11.11 9.96
CA THR A 80 -1.52 -11.66 8.67
C THR A 80 -1.94 -10.76 7.51
N ALA A 81 -1.01 -10.48 6.59
CA ALA A 81 -1.33 -9.81 5.33
C ALA A 81 -2.23 -10.66 4.42
N VAL A 82 -3.30 -10.07 3.90
CA VAL A 82 -4.34 -10.77 3.13
C VAL A 82 -4.61 -10.10 1.80
N ALA A 83 -4.60 -10.89 0.73
CA ALA A 83 -5.11 -10.55 -0.59
C ALA A 83 -6.53 -11.14 -0.77
N PHE A 84 -7.53 -10.27 -0.90
CA PHE A 84 -8.93 -10.65 -1.10
C PHE A 84 -9.20 -10.92 -2.58
N GLU A 85 -8.92 -12.15 -3.03
CA GLU A 85 -9.24 -12.59 -4.39
C GLU A 85 -10.67 -13.15 -4.46
N ILE A 86 -11.67 -12.33 -4.20
CA ILE A 86 -13.08 -12.76 -4.21
C ILE A 86 -13.69 -12.45 -5.57
N ASP A 87 -14.15 -13.47 -6.28
CA ASP A 87 -14.67 -13.31 -7.64
C ASP A 87 -15.87 -12.34 -7.66
N GLY A 88 -15.78 -11.31 -8.50
CA GLY A 88 -16.85 -10.33 -8.69
C GLY A 88 -16.93 -9.24 -7.62
N MET A 89 -16.04 -9.23 -6.62
CA MET A 89 -16.00 -8.16 -5.60
C MET A 89 -14.85 -7.19 -5.86
N SER A 90 -15.18 -5.91 -5.97
CA SER A 90 -14.17 -4.86 -6.02
C SER A 90 -13.58 -4.56 -4.63
N PRO A 91 -12.41 -3.92 -4.53
CA PRO A 91 -11.84 -3.47 -3.26
C PRO A 91 -12.83 -2.67 -2.39
N THR A 92 -13.66 -1.81 -3.00
CA THR A 92 -14.72 -1.08 -2.28
C THR A 92 -15.75 -2.03 -1.69
N VAL A 93 -16.26 -2.99 -2.48
CA VAL A 93 -17.25 -3.98 -2.00
C VAL A 93 -16.68 -4.81 -0.86
N VAL A 94 -15.42 -5.25 -0.95
CA VAL A 94 -14.75 -5.97 0.14
C VAL A 94 -14.72 -5.13 1.42
N THR A 95 -14.31 -3.87 1.32
CA THR A 95 -14.23 -2.97 2.48
C THR A 95 -15.61 -2.73 3.11
N GLU A 96 -16.65 -2.52 2.30
CA GLU A 96 -18.04 -2.37 2.77
C GLU A 96 -18.55 -3.62 3.48
N GLN A 97 -18.20 -4.82 2.97
CA GLN A 97 -18.56 -6.09 3.60
C GLN A 97 -17.85 -6.30 4.94
N ILE A 98 -16.60 -5.85 5.07
CA ILE A 98 -15.87 -5.84 6.36
C ILE A 98 -16.57 -4.87 7.32
N MET A 99 -16.81 -3.63 6.91
CA MET A 99 -17.46 -2.60 7.74
C MET A 99 -18.84 -3.04 8.25
N THR A 100 -19.61 -3.76 7.42
CA THR A 100 -20.93 -4.27 7.79
C THR A 100 -20.85 -5.32 8.90
N ARG A 101 -19.76 -6.08 8.97
CA ARG A 101 -19.56 -7.16 9.96
C ARG A 101 -18.84 -6.69 11.21
N ASP A 102 -17.80 -5.90 11.03
CA ASP A 102 -16.96 -5.31 12.08
C ASP A 102 -16.56 -3.89 11.66
N LEU A 103 -17.26 -2.92 12.23
CA LEU A 103 -17.04 -1.51 11.91
C LEU A 103 -15.62 -1.05 12.29
N PRO A 104 -15.08 -1.31 13.50
CA PRO A 104 -13.70 -0.97 13.84
C PRO A 104 -12.66 -1.51 12.85
N GLN A 105 -12.75 -2.79 12.49
CA GLN A 105 -11.81 -3.40 11.54
C GLN A 105 -11.97 -2.80 10.14
N GLY A 106 -13.21 -2.58 9.69
CA GLY A 106 -13.51 -1.96 8.41
C GLY A 106 -13.00 -0.51 8.30
N ILE A 107 -13.12 0.27 9.39
CA ILE A 107 -12.52 1.62 9.47
C ILE A 107 -10.99 1.52 9.34
N GLY A 108 -10.36 0.52 9.94
CA GLY A 108 -8.93 0.28 9.78
C GLY A 108 -8.53 0.14 8.30
N VAL A 109 -9.18 -0.77 7.58
CA VAL A 109 -8.93 -0.99 6.14
C VAL A 109 -9.21 0.27 5.32
N LEU A 110 -10.37 0.89 5.53
CA LEU A 110 -10.77 2.11 4.81
C LEU A 110 -9.78 3.26 5.05
N SER A 111 -9.34 3.44 6.29
CA SER A 111 -8.40 4.50 6.65
C SER A 111 -7.06 4.29 5.95
N SER A 112 -6.53 3.06 5.88
CA SER A 112 -5.31 2.78 5.13
C SER A 112 -5.46 3.07 3.63
N GLY A 113 -6.61 2.72 3.05
CA GLY A 113 -6.90 2.99 1.64
C GLY A 113 -7.02 4.48 1.29
N THR A 114 -7.59 5.28 2.19
CA THR A 114 -7.89 6.71 1.96
C THR A 114 -6.81 7.66 2.45
N SER A 115 -6.02 7.27 3.46
CA SER A 115 -5.04 8.17 4.09
C SER A 115 -3.82 8.47 3.21
N GLY A 116 -3.55 7.64 2.20
CA GLY A 116 -2.53 7.93 1.19
C GLY A 116 -2.94 9.01 0.19
N LYS A 117 -4.21 9.41 0.13
CA LYS A 117 -4.76 10.36 -0.87
C LYS A 117 -3.96 11.65 -0.94
N ASP A 118 -3.60 12.25 0.20
CA ASP A 118 -2.84 13.51 0.20
C ASP A 118 -1.41 13.38 -0.34
N CYS A 119 -0.94 12.15 -0.53
CA CYS A 119 0.35 11.84 -1.14
C CYS A 119 0.20 11.41 -2.60
N MET A 120 -1.00 11.35 -3.17
CA MET A 120 -1.22 10.97 -4.56
C MET A 120 -1.19 12.21 -5.46
N ALA A 121 -0.61 12.06 -6.66
CA ALA A 121 -0.85 12.99 -7.75
C ALA A 121 -2.30 12.86 -8.26
N VAL A 122 -2.85 13.92 -8.86
CA VAL A 122 -4.25 13.95 -9.32
C VAL A 122 -4.57 12.81 -10.28
N GLU A 123 -3.67 12.54 -11.23
CA GLU A 123 -3.82 11.47 -12.22
C GLU A 123 -3.73 10.08 -11.57
N MET A 124 -2.95 9.94 -10.49
CA MET A 124 -2.88 8.72 -9.70
C MET A 124 -4.17 8.50 -8.90
N GLU A 125 -4.75 9.57 -8.33
CA GLU A 125 -5.99 9.50 -7.56
C GLU A 125 -7.14 8.97 -8.42
N GLU A 126 -7.32 9.48 -9.64
CA GLU A 126 -8.36 9.02 -10.55
C GLU A 126 -8.16 7.54 -10.94
N ALA A 127 -6.93 7.15 -11.28
CA ALA A 127 -6.61 5.77 -11.62
C ALA A 127 -6.81 4.82 -10.42
N TYR A 128 -6.44 5.26 -9.22
CA TYR A 128 -6.63 4.51 -7.98
C TYR A 128 -8.12 4.33 -7.66
N PHE A 129 -8.91 5.40 -7.78
CA PHE A 129 -10.35 5.34 -7.59
C PHE A 129 -11.03 4.36 -8.56
N ASN A 130 -10.66 4.38 -9.83
CA ASN A 130 -11.15 3.41 -10.81
C ASN A 130 -10.76 1.98 -10.45
N ALA A 131 -9.54 1.76 -9.94
CA ALA A 131 -9.10 0.44 -9.48
C ALA A 131 -9.87 -0.04 -8.23
N LEU A 132 -10.28 0.85 -7.33
CA LEU A 132 -11.09 0.51 -6.15
C LEU A 132 -12.50 0.01 -6.52
N LEU A 133 -13.05 0.52 -7.62
CA LEU A 133 -14.38 0.16 -8.12
C LEU A 133 -14.39 -1.06 -9.05
N ASP A 134 -13.21 -1.51 -9.47
CA ASP A 134 -13.03 -2.59 -10.42
C ASP A 134 -13.16 -3.99 -9.76
N PRO A 135 -14.12 -4.84 -10.18
CA PRO A 135 -14.28 -6.19 -9.62
C PRO A 135 -13.18 -7.18 -10.02
N THR A 136 -12.26 -6.78 -10.91
CA THR A 136 -11.06 -7.55 -11.26
C THR A 136 -9.83 -7.12 -10.46
N SER A 137 -9.90 -6.00 -9.74
CA SER A 137 -8.85 -5.55 -8.84
C SER A 137 -8.86 -6.33 -7.54
N VAL A 138 -7.68 -6.49 -6.94
CA VAL A 138 -7.53 -7.20 -5.66
C VAL A 138 -7.11 -6.23 -4.59
N LEU A 139 -7.87 -6.19 -3.49
CA LEU A 139 -7.47 -5.51 -2.25
C LEU A 139 -6.48 -6.40 -1.51
N ILE A 140 -5.33 -5.83 -1.16
CA ILE A 140 -4.35 -6.45 -0.27
C ILE A 140 -4.21 -5.54 0.95
N PHE A 141 -4.42 -6.08 2.15
CA PHE A 141 -4.28 -5.33 3.40
C PHE A 141 -3.18 -5.95 4.26
N GLU A 142 -2.32 -5.09 4.79
CA GLU A 142 -1.26 -5.44 5.73
C GLU A 142 -1.61 -4.79 7.08
N PRO A 143 -1.92 -5.58 8.12
CA PRO A 143 -2.43 -5.07 9.39
C PRO A 143 -1.37 -4.50 10.35
N GLU A 144 -0.11 -4.90 10.26
CA GLU A 144 0.94 -4.49 11.21
C GLU A 144 1.51 -3.10 10.88
N GLU A 145 1.93 -2.92 9.64
CA GLU A 145 2.38 -1.67 9.01
C GLU A 145 1.20 -0.80 8.52
N LYS A 146 -0.03 -1.34 8.56
CA LYS A 146 -1.30 -0.63 8.30
C LYS A 146 -1.37 0.03 6.93
N PHE A 147 -0.96 -0.69 5.88
CA PHE A 147 -1.12 -0.22 4.52
C PHE A 147 -2.09 -1.05 3.71
N MET A 148 -2.59 -0.42 2.66
CA MET A 148 -3.42 -1.05 1.66
C MET A 148 -2.69 -0.99 0.33
N ALA A 149 -2.67 -2.12 -0.37
CA ALA A 149 -2.30 -2.18 -1.77
C ALA A 149 -3.50 -2.61 -2.62
N VAL A 150 -3.65 -2.00 -3.79
CA VAL A 150 -4.68 -2.37 -4.77
C VAL A 150 -3.97 -2.84 -6.02
N PHE A 151 -4.16 -4.11 -6.34
CA PHE A 151 -3.66 -4.66 -7.58
C PHE A 151 -4.71 -4.55 -8.67
N ASP A 152 -4.56 -3.55 -9.54
CA ASP A 152 -5.32 -3.39 -10.78
C ASP A 152 -4.75 -4.36 -11.84
N ARG A 153 -5.45 -5.49 -12.00
CA ARG A 153 -5.06 -6.52 -12.95
C ARG A 153 -5.24 -6.08 -14.40
N ARG A 154 -6.24 -5.23 -14.70
CA ARG A 154 -6.56 -4.79 -16.06
C ARG A 154 -5.46 -3.88 -16.61
N ASN A 155 -5.00 -2.94 -15.80
CA ASN A 155 -3.96 -1.99 -16.20
C ASN A 155 -2.55 -2.40 -15.75
N ARG A 156 -2.42 -3.55 -15.05
CA ARG A 156 -1.15 -4.08 -14.54
C ARG A 156 -0.42 -3.07 -13.65
N ARG A 157 -1.15 -2.53 -12.67
CA ARG A 157 -0.67 -1.52 -11.74
C ARG A 157 -0.88 -1.98 -10.30
N LEU A 158 0.09 -1.72 -9.44
CA LEU A 158 -0.05 -1.86 -8.01
C LEU A 158 -0.03 -0.47 -7.39
N PHE A 159 -1.15 -0.08 -6.80
CA PHE A 159 -1.22 1.12 -5.98
C PHE A 159 -0.89 0.75 -4.53
N TYR A 160 -0.07 1.55 -3.87
CA TYR A 160 0.21 1.46 -2.44
C TYR A 160 -0.30 2.73 -1.77
N SER A 161 -1.02 2.58 -0.66
CA SER A 161 -1.58 3.67 0.13
C SER A 161 -1.37 3.38 1.62
N ARG A 162 -0.75 4.32 2.32
CA ARG A 162 -0.55 4.24 3.76
C ARG A 162 -0.72 5.61 4.40
N GLY A 163 -1.50 5.66 5.47
CA GLY A 163 -1.57 6.80 6.38
C GLY A 163 -0.68 6.60 7.60
N ARG A 164 -0.21 7.70 8.18
CA ARG A 164 0.24 7.71 9.57
C ARG A 164 -0.64 8.70 10.32
N THR A 165 -1.49 8.19 11.19
CA THR A 165 -2.09 9.03 12.23
C THR A 165 -1.00 9.30 13.27
N SER A 166 -0.85 10.58 13.64
CA SER A 166 -0.15 10.99 14.86
C SER A 166 -0.83 10.43 16.10
#